data_AF-A0A255S6S1-F1
#
_entry.id   AF-A0A255S6S1-F1
#
_cell.length_a   1.000
_cell.length_b   1.000
_cell.length_c   1.000
_cell.angle_alpha   90.00
_cell.angle_beta   90.00
_cell.angle_gamma   90.00
#
_symmetry.space_group_name_H-M   'P 1'
#
loop_
_entity.id
_entity.type
_entity.pdbx_description
1 polymer ?
#
loop_
_entity_poly.entity_id
_entity_poly.type
_entity_poly.pdbx_seq_one_letter_code
_entity_poly.pdbx_strand_id
1 'polypeptide(L)'
;MKHVNAYPFVGKDYEKGFLNSGKKVLILGHSHYDADSAGCPCHHSFTIDMMDGFLSGEDGAFYKGFTSQTKALLNREISVDDRGYVWNQVAFYNFIQFNLEAPGVKETDEQFNDSIPAFKEVLEELKPDVIIVWGYGLFDRLYGLGETDGEEMSLTNGDKVYTRWFSTGGKNKALMIRQHHPSRSYSWGEWGKGYQDLFG
;
A
#
# COMPACT_ATOMS: atom_id res chain seq x y z
N MET A 1 11.16 -5.35 -14.27
CA MET A 1 11.36 -5.50 -12.82
C MET A 1 12.35 -6.63 -12.56
N LYS A 2 13.60 -6.32 -12.20
CA LYS A 2 14.69 -7.27 -11.95
C LYS A 2 14.87 -7.59 -10.46
N HIS A 3 14.59 -6.64 -9.57
CA HIS A 3 14.83 -6.75 -8.14
C HIS A 3 13.58 -7.15 -7.35
N VAL A 4 12.42 -7.11 -7.98
CA VAL A 4 11.15 -7.47 -7.35
C VAL A 4 11.05 -8.99 -7.18
N ASN A 5 11.04 -9.43 -5.93
CA ASN A 5 10.76 -10.80 -5.56
C ASN A 5 9.24 -10.99 -5.51
N ALA A 6 8.54 -10.49 -4.49
CA ALA A 6 7.09 -10.58 -4.46
C ALA A 6 6.45 -9.56 -5.42
N TYR A 7 5.85 -10.03 -6.50
CA TYR A 7 5.23 -9.13 -7.48
C TYR A 7 4.06 -8.36 -6.87
N PRO A 8 3.83 -7.11 -7.29
CA PRO A 8 2.66 -6.36 -6.87
C PRO A 8 1.40 -7.03 -7.42
N PHE A 9 0.34 -7.00 -6.64
CA PHE A 9 -1.00 -7.21 -7.19
C PHE A 9 -1.40 -5.92 -7.92
N VAL A 10 -1.86 -6.04 -9.16
CA VAL A 10 -2.33 -4.92 -9.98
C VAL A 10 -3.76 -5.21 -10.42
N GLY A 11 -4.70 -4.42 -9.92
CA GLY A 11 -6.10 -4.55 -10.30
C GLY A 11 -6.31 -4.35 -11.80
N LYS A 12 -7.23 -5.11 -12.40
CA LYS A 12 -7.51 -5.10 -13.85
C LYS A 12 -7.94 -3.74 -14.41
N ASP A 13 -8.44 -2.86 -13.55
CA ASP A 13 -8.92 -1.52 -13.86
C ASP A 13 -7.95 -0.42 -13.37
N TYR A 14 -6.74 -0.79 -12.89
CA TYR A 14 -5.74 0.15 -12.35
C TYR A 14 -5.44 1.33 -13.27
N GLU A 15 -5.28 1.08 -14.58
CA GLU A 15 -4.97 2.14 -15.55
C GLU A 15 -6.11 3.13 -15.79
N LYS A 16 -7.34 2.81 -15.36
CA LYS A 16 -8.48 3.75 -15.43
C LYS A 16 -8.44 4.78 -14.30
N GLY A 17 -7.61 4.55 -13.28
CA GLY A 17 -7.58 5.32 -12.05
C GLY A 17 -8.73 4.99 -11.11
N PHE A 18 -8.58 5.42 -9.86
CA PHE A 18 -9.50 5.09 -8.77
C PHE A 18 -10.75 5.98 -8.79
N LEU A 19 -11.95 5.38 -8.73
CA LEU A 19 -13.26 6.05 -8.62
C LEU A 19 -13.49 7.16 -9.67
N ASN A 20 -13.01 6.97 -10.90
CA ASN A 20 -13.06 7.95 -11.99
C ASN A 20 -12.28 9.26 -11.75
N SER A 21 -11.44 9.33 -10.71
CA SER A 21 -10.53 10.46 -10.49
C SER A 21 -9.41 10.55 -11.54
N GLY A 22 -9.19 9.46 -12.28
CA GLY A 22 -8.04 9.27 -13.16
C GLY A 22 -6.71 9.04 -12.41
N LYS A 23 -6.70 9.06 -11.07
CA LYS A 23 -5.49 8.87 -10.25
C LYS A 23 -5.20 7.39 -10.05
N LYS A 24 -3.99 6.96 -10.35
CA LYS A 24 -3.49 5.61 -10.08
C LYS A 24 -2.98 5.50 -8.66
N VAL A 25 -3.48 4.51 -7.92
CA VAL A 25 -3.22 4.36 -6.48
C VAL A 25 -2.42 3.10 -6.21
N LEU A 26 -1.26 3.26 -5.58
CA LEU A 26 -0.47 2.16 -5.03
C LEU A 26 -0.65 2.12 -3.51
N ILE A 27 -1.16 1.02 -2.98
CA ILE A 27 -1.19 0.76 -1.54
C ILE A 27 0.09 -0.01 -1.18
N LEU A 28 0.87 0.55 -0.26
CA LEU A 28 2.17 0.04 0.14
C LEU A 28 2.09 -0.58 1.54
N GLY A 29 2.04 -1.91 1.60
CA GLY A 29 2.21 -2.69 2.81
C GLY A 29 3.69 -2.89 3.19
N HIS A 30 3.92 -3.50 4.34
CA HIS A 30 5.27 -3.64 4.89
C HIS A 30 6.01 -4.89 4.40
N SER A 31 5.50 -6.10 4.67
CA SER A 31 6.24 -7.35 4.50
C SER A 31 5.32 -8.56 4.41
N HIS A 32 5.87 -9.68 3.94
CA HIS A 32 5.25 -11.01 4.02
C HIS A 32 5.76 -11.80 5.22
N TYR A 33 4.99 -12.80 5.65
CA TYR A 33 5.31 -13.62 6.82
C TYR A 33 5.35 -15.10 6.45
N ASP A 34 6.51 -15.72 6.63
CA ASP A 34 6.75 -17.16 6.45
C ASP A 34 7.93 -17.54 7.37
N ALA A 35 7.60 -18.24 8.47
CA ALA A 35 8.58 -18.64 9.47
C ALA A 35 9.57 -19.70 8.94
N ASP A 36 9.10 -20.59 8.06
CA ASP A 36 9.92 -21.69 7.53
C ASP A 36 10.94 -21.17 6.52
N SER A 37 10.64 -20.06 5.85
CA SER A 37 11.49 -19.40 4.86
C SER A 37 12.02 -18.03 5.33
N ALA A 38 12.08 -17.77 6.63
CA ALA A 38 12.47 -16.47 7.18
C ALA A 38 13.87 -16.06 6.70
N GLY A 39 13.99 -14.82 6.21
CA GLY A 39 15.22 -14.28 5.62
C GLY A 39 15.45 -14.66 4.15
N CYS A 40 14.73 -15.63 3.60
CA CYS A 40 14.77 -15.93 2.18
C CYS A 40 13.97 -14.89 1.37
N PRO A 41 14.33 -14.66 0.10
CA PRO A 41 13.51 -13.90 -0.84
C PRO A 41 12.05 -14.39 -0.87
N CYS A 42 11.10 -13.45 -0.91
CA CYS A 42 9.68 -13.80 -1.05
C CYS A 42 9.40 -14.52 -2.37
N HIS A 43 8.43 -15.44 -2.38
CA HIS A 43 7.97 -16.04 -3.62
C HIS A 43 7.27 -15.00 -4.53
N HIS A 44 7.42 -15.14 -5.85
CA HIS A 44 6.86 -14.19 -6.82
C HIS A 44 5.35 -13.99 -6.72
N SER A 45 4.60 -15.06 -6.46
CA SER A 45 3.14 -15.02 -6.37
C SER A 45 2.61 -14.59 -5.00
N PHE A 46 3.43 -14.40 -3.97
CA PHE A 46 2.94 -14.31 -2.58
C PHE A 46 1.89 -13.21 -2.39
N THR A 47 2.15 -12.00 -2.91
CA THR A 47 1.17 -10.91 -2.85
C THR A 47 -0.11 -11.22 -3.64
N ILE A 48 0.02 -11.89 -4.79
CA ILE A 48 -1.10 -12.19 -5.69
C ILE A 48 -2.00 -13.26 -5.07
N ASP A 49 -1.43 -14.37 -4.60
CA ASP A 49 -2.16 -15.47 -3.97
C ASP A 49 -2.94 -14.97 -2.73
N MET A 50 -2.31 -14.10 -1.94
CA MET A 50 -2.94 -13.42 -0.80
C MET A 50 -4.14 -12.56 -1.24
N MET A 51 -3.97 -11.77 -2.30
CA MET A 51 -5.03 -10.91 -2.82
C MET A 51 -6.16 -11.71 -3.44
N ASP A 52 -5.87 -12.81 -4.14
CA ASP A 52 -6.88 -13.72 -4.70
C ASP A 52 -7.73 -14.36 -3.60
N GLY A 53 -7.12 -14.80 -2.51
CA GLY A 53 -7.83 -15.27 -1.31
C GLY A 53 -8.77 -14.20 -0.76
N PHE A 54 -8.27 -12.98 -0.52
CA PHE A 54 -9.08 -11.86 -0.07
C PHE A 54 -10.25 -11.55 -1.03
N LEU A 55 -10.00 -11.51 -2.33
CA LEU A 55 -10.99 -11.16 -3.35
C LEU A 55 -12.05 -12.24 -3.55
N SER A 56 -11.68 -13.51 -3.37
CA SER A 56 -12.62 -14.64 -3.44
C SER A 56 -13.59 -14.72 -2.27
N GLY A 57 -13.38 -13.90 -1.23
CA GLY A 57 -14.26 -13.83 -0.07
C GLY A 57 -13.74 -14.59 1.15
N GLU A 58 -12.49 -15.06 1.15
CA GLU A 58 -11.88 -15.61 2.35
C GLU A 58 -11.97 -14.61 3.52
N ASP A 59 -12.22 -15.13 4.71
CA ASP A 59 -12.28 -14.34 5.92
C ASP A 59 -11.20 -14.81 6.91
N GLY A 60 -10.64 -13.87 7.64
CA GLY A 60 -9.53 -14.13 8.53
C GLY A 60 -8.97 -12.85 9.13
N ALA A 61 -8.39 -12.97 10.33
CA ALA A 61 -7.80 -11.84 11.04
C ALA A 61 -6.74 -11.10 10.20
N PHE A 62 -6.04 -11.82 9.32
CA PHE A 62 -5.08 -11.29 8.37
C PHE A 62 -5.70 -10.26 7.39
N TYR A 63 -6.93 -10.50 6.92
CA TYR A 63 -7.62 -9.63 5.96
C TYR A 63 -8.25 -8.38 6.58
N LYS A 64 -8.21 -8.24 7.91
CA LYS A 64 -8.80 -7.09 8.62
C LYS A 64 -8.29 -5.75 8.09
N GLY A 65 -6.99 -5.67 7.75
CA GLY A 65 -6.40 -4.45 7.19
C GLY A 65 -7.01 -4.08 5.84
N PHE A 66 -7.15 -5.06 4.95
CA PHE A 66 -7.74 -4.89 3.62
C PHE A 66 -9.22 -4.48 3.71
N THR A 67 -10.00 -5.14 4.57
CA THR A 67 -11.39 -4.77 4.86
C THR A 67 -11.50 -3.33 5.36
N SER A 68 -10.67 -2.94 6.33
CA SER A 68 -10.68 -1.60 6.92
C SER A 68 -10.29 -0.52 5.91
N GLN A 69 -9.27 -0.78 5.09
CA GLN A 69 -8.88 0.11 3.99
C GLN A 69 -9.98 0.25 2.94
N THR A 70 -10.69 -0.84 2.61
CA THR A 70 -11.81 -0.83 1.67
C THR A 70 -12.96 0.04 2.19
N LYS A 71 -13.31 -0.10 3.48
CA LYS A 71 -14.30 0.78 4.13
C LYS A 71 -13.90 2.25 4.06
N ALA A 72 -12.63 2.55 4.30
CA ALA A 72 -12.15 3.93 4.25
C ALA A 72 -12.22 4.49 2.83
N LEU A 73 -11.72 3.74 1.83
CA LEU A 73 -11.74 4.18 0.43
C LEU A 73 -13.16 4.41 -0.12
N LEU A 74 -14.16 3.66 0.37
CA LEU A 74 -15.57 3.87 0.02
C LEU A 74 -16.31 4.81 0.96
N ASN A 75 -15.72 5.15 2.11
CA ASN A 75 -16.33 5.86 3.22
C ASN A 75 -17.70 5.32 3.63
N ARG A 76 -17.84 3.99 3.69
CA ARG A 76 -19.06 3.31 4.13
C ARG A 76 -18.77 1.90 4.62
N GLU A 77 -19.78 1.29 5.25
CA GLU A 77 -19.81 -0.15 5.43
C GLU A 77 -19.84 -0.90 4.08
N ILE A 78 -19.25 -2.09 4.06
CA ILE A 78 -18.98 -2.84 2.83
C ILE A 78 -19.49 -4.28 2.88
N SER A 79 -19.74 -4.85 1.71
CA SER A 79 -19.95 -6.28 1.48
C SER A 79 -18.69 -6.96 0.92
N VAL A 80 -18.76 -8.26 0.64
CA VAL A 80 -17.68 -8.99 -0.07
C VAL A 80 -17.53 -8.48 -1.51
N ASP A 81 -18.63 -8.15 -2.19
CA ASP A 81 -18.60 -7.66 -3.57
C ASP A 81 -17.84 -6.33 -3.71
N ASP A 82 -17.83 -5.52 -2.64
CA ASP A 82 -17.09 -4.25 -2.59
C ASP A 82 -15.56 -4.46 -2.63
N ARG A 83 -15.06 -5.64 -2.25
CA ARG A 83 -13.62 -5.97 -2.34
C ARG A 83 -13.18 -5.90 -3.80
N GLY A 84 -13.89 -6.60 -4.68
CA GLY A 84 -13.63 -6.56 -6.12
C GLY A 84 -13.84 -5.17 -6.71
N TYR A 85 -14.83 -4.42 -6.24
CA TYR A 85 -15.08 -3.05 -6.70
C TYR A 85 -13.87 -2.14 -6.45
N VAL A 86 -13.29 -2.16 -5.25
CA VAL A 86 -12.14 -1.30 -4.89
C VAL A 86 -10.82 -1.82 -5.47
N TRP A 87 -10.49 -3.08 -5.19
CA TRP A 87 -9.13 -3.56 -5.40
C TRP A 87 -8.82 -3.83 -6.88
N ASN A 88 -9.82 -4.00 -7.73
CA ASN A 88 -9.59 -4.00 -9.18
C ASN A 88 -9.10 -2.65 -9.73
N GLN A 89 -9.25 -1.55 -9.00
CA GLN A 89 -8.87 -0.21 -9.44
C GLN A 89 -7.53 0.28 -8.85
N VAL A 90 -6.91 -0.51 -7.97
CA VAL A 90 -5.68 -0.13 -7.26
C VAL A 90 -4.60 -1.19 -7.42
N ALA A 91 -3.36 -0.84 -7.06
CA ALA A 91 -2.28 -1.80 -6.91
C ALA A 91 -1.94 -1.99 -5.41
N PHE A 92 -1.48 -3.19 -5.04
CA PHE A 92 -0.99 -3.51 -3.71
C PHE A 92 0.41 -4.12 -3.79
N TYR A 93 1.30 -3.66 -2.92
CA TYR A 93 2.69 -4.13 -2.86
C TYR A 93 3.19 -4.09 -1.42
N ASN A 94 3.90 -5.12 -0.98
CA ASN A 94 4.67 -5.07 0.26
C ASN A 94 6.11 -4.63 -0.04
N PHE A 95 6.62 -3.68 0.74
CA PHE A 95 7.94 -3.10 0.53
C PHE A 95 9.06 -4.14 0.68
N ILE A 96 9.12 -4.86 1.80
CA ILE A 96 10.19 -5.82 2.11
C ILE A 96 10.10 -7.05 1.20
N GLN A 97 11.21 -7.35 0.52
CA GLN A 97 11.33 -8.42 -0.47
C GLN A 97 11.82 -9.76 0.09
N PHE A 98 11.83 -9.90 1.42
CA PHE A 98 12.24 -11.08 2.17
C PHE A 98 11.15 -11.49 3.15
N ASN A 99 11.00 -12.79 3.38
CA ASN A 99 10.05 -13.29 4.37
C ASN A 99 10.52 -12.90 5.77
N LEU A 100 9.61 -12.31 6.55
CA LEU A 100 9.80 -12.15 7.99
C LEU A 100 9.18 -13.33 8.73
N GLU A 101 9.69 -13.66 9.90
CA GLU A 101 9.22 -14.82 10.67
C GLU A 101 7.75 -14.69 11.09
N ALA A 102 7.36 -13.51 11.61
CA ALA A 102 6.03 -13.27 12.12
C ALA A 102 5.67 -11.77 12.17
N PRO A 103 4.37 -11.42 12.28
CA PRO A 103 3.96 -10.04 12.51
C PRO A 103 4.64 -9.41 13.74
N GLY A 104 5.27 -8.26 13.54
CA GLY A 104 5.96 -7.53 14.62
C GLY A 104 7.45 -7.82 14.74
N VAL A 105 7.96 -8.89 14.09
CA VAL A 105 9.39 -9.06 13.85
C VAL A 105 9.82 -7.99 12.84
N LYS A 106 10.94 -7.31 13.12
CA LYS A 106 11.51 -6.28 12.24
C LYS A 106 12.49 -6.91 11.25
N GLU A 107 12.47 -6.39 10.04
CA GLU A 107 13.53 -6.55 9.07
C GLU A 107 14.86 -5.98 9.58
N THR A 108 15.96 -6.52 9.06
CA THR A 108 17.29 -5.92 9.22
C THR A 108 17.43 -4.68 8.31
N ASP A 109 18.41 -3.82 8.60
CA ASP A 109 18.71 -2.68 7.71
C ASP A 109 19.18 -3.12 6.33
N GLU A 110 19.88 -4.26 6.23
CA GLU A 110 20.28 -4.86 4.96
C GLU A 110 19.05 -5.26 4.14
N GLN A 111 18.12 -6.03 4.72
CA GLN A 111 16.87 -6.42 4.06
C GLN A 111 16.04 -5.21 3.61
N PHE A 112 15.99 -4.15 4.42
CA PHE A 112 15.31 -2.92 4.03
C PHE A 112 15.99 -2.25 2.84
N ASN A 113 17.31 -2.05 2.92
CA ASN A 113 18.09 -1.39 1.87
C ASN A 113 18.06 -2.16 0.55
N ASP A 114 18.14 -3.49 0.62
CA ASP A 114 18.06 -4.38 -0.54
C ASP A 114 16.67 -4.42 -1.17
N SER A 115 15.64 -3.99 -0.44
CA SER A 115 14.27 -3.85 -0.96
C SER A 115 14.02 -2.51 -1.67
N ILE A 116 14.90 -1.50 -1.50
CA ILE A 116 14.75 -0.18 -2.13
C ILE A 116 14.77 -0.25 -3.66
N PRO A 117 15.69 -0.98 -4.32
CA PRO A 117 15.70 -1.09 -5.78
C PRO A 117 14.39 -1.67 -6.33
N ALA A 118 13.85 -2.71 -5.68
CA ALA A 118 12.57 -3.31 -6.06
C ALA A 118 11.42 -2.31 -5.99
N PHE A 119 11.35 -1.53 -4.90
CA PHE A 119 10.34 -0.48 -4.77
C PHE A 119 10.44 0.58 -5.87
N LYS A 120 11.66 1.02 -6.22
CA LYS A 120 11.86 1.98 -7.32
C LYS A 120 11.38 1.42 -8.67
N GLU A 121 11.66 0.15 -8.96
CA GLU A 121 11.17 -0.50 -10.18
C GLU A 121 9.64 -0.57 -10.22
N VAL A 122 8.98 -0.85 -9.09
CA VAL A 122 7.51 -0.83 -9.00
C VAL A 122 6.96 0.58 -9.27
N LEU A 123 7.61 1.63 -8.75
CA LEU A 123 7.21 3.01 -9.03
C LEU A 123 7.39 3.38 -10.51
N GLU A 124 8.49 2.98 -11.13
CA GLU A 124 8.78 3.23 -12.55
C GLU A 124 7.83 2.48 -13.50
N GLU A 125 7.46 1.26 -13.14
CA GLU A 125 6.54 0.42 -13.91
C GLU A 125 5.10 0.93 -13.78
N LEU A 126 4.59 1.00 -12.54
CA LEU A 126 3.18 1.27 -12.29
C LEU A 126 2.83 2.77 -12.43
N LYS A 127 3.81 3.65 -12.20
CA LYS A 127 3.65 5.11 -12.24
C LYS A 127 2.41 5.60 -11.47
N PRO A 128 2.29 5.27 -10.16
CA PRO A 128 1.16 5.75 -9.37
C PRO A 128 1.18 7.29 -9.27
N ASP A 129 0.01 7.89 -9.10
CA ASP A 129 -0.14 9.29 -8.72
C ASP A 129 -0.18 9.46 -7.20
N VAL A 130 -0.65 8.42 -6.49
CA VAL A 130 -0.77 8.39 -5.03
C VAL A 130 -0.21 7.09 -4.49
N ILE A 131 0.60 7.18 -3.43
CA ILE A 131 1.08 6.04 -2.66
C ILE A 131 0.49 6.11 -1.25
N ILE A 132 -0.25 5.10 -0.84
CA ILE A 132 -0.85 5.01 0.47
C ILE A 132 -0.03 4.04 1.32
N VAL A 133 0.73 4.55 2.31
CA VAL A 133 1.67 3.73 3.09
C VAL A 133 1.01 3.21 4.36
N TRP A 134 0.97 1.89 4.52
CA TRP A 134 0.45 1.25 5.71
C TRP A 134 1.47 1.24 6.84
N GLY A 135 1.34 2.21 7.74
CA GLY A 135 2.11 2.29 8.97
C GLY A 135 3.18 3.36 8.94
N TYR A 136 3.21 4.13 10.03
CA TYR A 136 4.11 5.27 10.21
C TYR A 136 5.59 4.89 10.13
N GLY A 137 5.99 3.75 10.71
CA GLY A 137 7.38 3.31 10.68
C GLY A 137 7.92 3.14 9.26
N LEU A 138 7.13 2.59 8.32
CA LEU A 138 7.55 2.43 6.94
C LEU A 138 7.70 3.79 6.24
N PHE A 139 6.71 4.66 6.38
CA PHE A 139 6.77 6.01 5.83
C PHE A 139 8.01 6.76 6.35
N ASP A 140 8.26 6.72 7.65
CA ASP A 140 9.37 7.44 8.29
C ASP A 140 10.73 6.94 7.78
N ARG A 141 10.87 5.63 7.54
CA ARG A 141 12.09 5.06 6.91
C ARG A 141 12.24 5.45 5.45
N LEU A 142 11.14 5.58 4.71
CA LEU A 142 11.16 5.97 3.31
C LEU A 142 11.30 7.48 3.11
N TYR A 143 11.02 8.30 4.14
CA TYR A 143 10.93 9.76 4.03
C TYR A 143 12.16 10.40 3.35
N GLY A 144 13.37 9.93 3.71
CA GLY A 144 14.62 10.42 3.13
C GLY A 144 14.86 10.03 1.66
N LEU A 145 14.08 9.10 1.12
CA LEU A 145 14.11 8.71 -0.30
C LEU A 145 13.18 9.55 -1.17
N GLY A 146 12.25 10.29 -0.56
CA GLY A 146 11.37 11.21 -1.27
C GLY A 146 12.06 12.55 -1.56
N GLU A 147 11.58 13.26 -2.58
CA GLU A 147 12.22 14.48 -3.08
C GLU A 147 11.92 15.70 -2.21
N THR A 148 10.64 15.98 -1.96
CA THR A 148 10.17 17.16 -1.24
C THR A 148 8.91 16.83 -0.46
N ASP A 149 8.60 17.64 0.55
CA ASP A 149 7.32 17.52 1.25
C ASP A 149 6.17 17.79 0.27
N GLY A 150 5.10 17.03 0.44
CA GLY A 150 3.87 17.22 -0.33
C GLY A 150 2.93 18.18 0.36
N GLU A 151 1.75 18.35 -0.24
CA GLU A 151 0.66 19.10 0.35
C GLU A 151 0.18 18.41 1.64
N GLU A 152 -0.01 19.19 2.71
CA GLU A 152 -0.59 18.68 3.94
C GLU A 152 -2.04 18.24 3.70
N MET A 153 -2.39 17.04 4.16
CA MET A 153 -3.77 16.57 4.23
C MET A 153 -4.24 16.63 5.69
N SER A 154 -5.53 16.88 5.91
CA SER A 154 -6.13 16.89 7.25
C SER A 154 -7.22 15.84 7.34
N LEU A 155 -7.25 15.09 8.45
CA LEU A 155 -8.36 14.19 8.77
C LEU A 155 -9.49 14.95 9.47
N THR A 156 -10.67 14.33 9.56
CA THR A 156 -11.87 14.95 10.17
C THR A 156 -11.73 15.25 11.65
N ASN A 157 -10.81 14.58 12.34
CA ASN A 157 -10.49 14.81 13.75
C ASN A 157 -9.49 15.97 13.95
N GLY A 158 -9.03 16.61 12.87
CA GLY A 158 -8.05 17.71 12.89
C GLY A 158 -6.59 17.26 12.79
N ASP A 159 -6.32 15.95 12.75
CA ASP A 159 -4.96 15.43 12.61
C ASP A 159 -4.38 15.77 11.25
N LYS A 160 -3.12 16.22 11.27
CA LYS A 160 -2.33 16.44 10.06
C LYS A 160 -1.74 15.13 9.55
N VAL A 161 -1.87 14.92 8.25
CA VAL A 161 -1.31 13.79 7.53
C VAL A 161 -0.08 14.28 6.77
N TYR A 162 1.08 13.73 7.14
CA TYR A 162 2.33 14.00 6.46
C TYR A 162 2.36 13.36 5.08
N THR A 163 2.89 14.09 4.12
CA THR A 163 3.01 13.64 2.74
C THR A 163 4.39 13.94 2.18
N ARG A 164 4.77 13.22 1.14
CA ARG A 164 6.08 13.36 0.49
C ARG A 164 5.96 13.03 -0.98
N TRP A 165 6.55 13.84 -1.85
CA TRP A 165 6.64 13.57 -3.28
C TRP A 165 7.76 12.57 -3.59
N PHE A 166 7.43 11.50 -4.32
CA PHE A 166 8.38 10.47 -4.76
C PHE A 166 8.48 10.44 -6.28
N SER A 167 9.68 10.33 -6.83
CA SER A 167 9.87 10.10 -8.27
C SER A 167 9.27 8.75 -8.69
N THR A 168 8.56 8.73 -9.81
CA THR A 168 8.09 7.51 -10.48
C THR A 168 8.79 7.30 -11.83
N GLY A 169 9.99 7.87 -11.97
CA GLY A 169 10.78 7.85 -13.20
C GLY A 169 10.54 9.07 -14.09
N GLY A 170 11.63 9.59 -14.66
CA GLY A 170 11.59 10.78 -15.50
C GLY A 170 11.13 12.02 -14.73
N LYS A 171 10.04 12.66 -15.20
CA LYS A 171 9.46 13.86 -14.58
C LYS A 171 8.23 13.59 -13.72
N ASN A 172 7.76 12.34 -13.68
CA ASN A 172 6.53 11.98 -12.99
C ASN A 172 6.80 11.76 -11.51
N LYS A 173 5.80 12.05 -10.68
CA LYS A 173 5.88 11.92 -9.22
C LYS A 173 4.58 11.36 -8.66
N ALA A 174 4.68 10.68 -7.53
CA ALA A 174 3.56 10.22 -6.73
C ALA A 174 3.53 10.94 -5.37
N LEU A 175 2.35 11.31 -4.91
CA LEU A 175 2.15 11.82 -3.55
C LEU A 175 2.05 10.63 -2.59
N MET A 176 3.07 10.44 -1.77
CA MET A 176 3.05 9.43 -0.71
C MET A 176 2.38 9.98 0.53
N ILE A 177 1.45 9.22 1.10
CA ILE A 177 0.61 9.61 2.25
C ILE A 177 0.94 8.69 3.43
N ARG A 178 1.25 9.31 4.58
CA ARG A 178 1.55 8.63 5.84
C ARG A 178 0.27 8.22 6.55
N GLN A 179 -0.03 6.93 6.61
CA GLN A 179 -1.26 6.42 7.23
C GLN A 179 -0.96 5.46 8.39
N HIS A 180 -1.87 5.43 9.38
CA HIS A 180 -1.87 4.33 10.35
C HIS A 180 -2.15 2.98 9.67
N HIS A 181 -1.52 1.92 10.16
CA HIS A 181 -1.74 0.59 9.61
C HIS A 181 -3.22 0.14 9.80
N PRO A 182 -3.96 -0.20 8.74
CA PRO A 182 -5.41 -0.44 8.81
C PRO A 182 -5.87 -1.57 9.75
N SER A 183 -5.00 -2.52 10.08
CA SER A 183 -5.31 -3.62 10.99
C SER A 183 -5.18 -3.29 12.49
N ARG A 184 -4.59 -2.14 12.84
CA ARG A 184 -4.29 -1.74 14.23
C ARG A 184 -5.13 -0.53 14.65
N SER A 185 -4.50 0.62 14.91
CA SER A 185 -5.14 1.87 15.34
C SER A 185 -5.62 2.67 14.13
N TYR A 186 -6.71 2.22 13.49
CA TYR A 186 -7.23 2.83 12.27
C TYR A 186 -8.75 3.02 12.34
N SER A 187 -9.19 4.27 12.24
CA SER A 187 -10.61 4.63 12.09
C SER A 187 -10.90 4.88 10.62
N TRP A 188 -11.56 3.93 9.96
CA TRP A 188 -11.85 4.04 8.53
C TRP A 188 -12.71 5.26 8.19
N GLY A 189 -13.58 5.72 9.10
CA GLY A 189 -14.43 6.89 8.88
C GLY A 189 -13.64 8.21 8.86
N GLU A 190 -12.59 8.33 9.69
CA GLU A 190 -11.72 9.52 9.70
C GLU A 190 -10.94 9.64 8.38
N TRP A 191 -10.44 8.50 7.89
CA TRP A 191 -9.74 8.43 6.61
C TRP A 191 -10.65 8.56 5.40
N GLY A 192 -11.90 8.09 5.50
CA GLY A 192 -12.81 8.05 4.36
C GLY A 192 -13.14 9.42 3.80
N LYS A 193 -13.25 10.44 4.66
CA LYS A 193 -13.43 11.82 4.18
C LYS A 193 -12.18 12.36 3.47
N GLY A 194 -11.00 12.08 4.00
CA GLY A 194 -9.73 12.48 3.36
C GLY A 194 -9.56 11.87 1.97
N TYR A 195 -9.98 10.61 1.79
CA TYR A 195 -9.96 9.98 0.47
C TYR A 195 -11.02 10.53 -0.48
N GLN A 196 -12.21 10.90 0.00
CA GLN A 196 -13.21 11.57 -0.82
C GLN A 196 -12.68 12.91 -1.35
N ASP A 197 -11.92 13.66 -0.56
CA ASP A 197 -11.33 14.92 -1.02
C ASP A 197 -10.16 14.69 -2.00
N LEU A 198 -9.46 13.55 -1.88
CA LEU A 198 -8.35 13.19 -2.76
C LEU A 198 -8.80 12.59 -4.11
N PHE A 199 -9.92 11.88 -4.14
CA PHE A 199 -10.38 11.08 -5.29
C PHE A 199 -11.77 11.48 -5.82
N GLY A 200 -12.49 12.38 -5.14
CA GLY A 200 -13.82 12.86 -5.56
C GLY A 200 -13.78 14.05 -6.50
#